data_AF-A0A3N7J7X6-F1
#
_entry.id   AF-A0A3N7J7X6-F1
#
_cell.length_a   1.000
_cell.length_b   1.000
_cell.length_c   1.000
_cell.angle_alpha   90.00
_cell.angle_beta   90.00
_cell.angle_gamma   90.00
#
_symmetry.space_group_name_H-M   'P 1'
#
loop_
_entity.id
_entity.type
_entity.pdbx_description
1 polymer ?
#
loop_
_entity_poly.entity_id
_entity_poly.type
_entity_poly.pdbx_seq_one_letter_code
_entity_poly.pdbx_strand_id
1 'polypeptide(L)'
;MSKNHLSGATPLGRPVFGRPPKGQRSGGFTLIEMMITVAIIALLARIAYPAYTEYIARSKRAEAQAILMEASQYMERFFAENYRYDQNTAGVAVTDGALFAARFSKSPKSGSGTNYTITLPSASLAANTYVVKATRSGTMATDKCGNFGIDNLGRKSIDSYSSSYATDAAALAACWK
;
A
#
# COMPACT_ATOMS: atom_id res chain seq x y z
N MET A 1 90.53 36.71 44.51
CA MET A 1 90.24 35.53 45.37
C MET A 1 89.01 34.82 44.82
N SER A 2 89.21 33.58 44.39
CA SER A 2 88.28 32.43 44.38
C SER A 2 86.77 32.68 44.40
N LYS A 3 86.05 32.18 43.38
CA LYS A 3 85.26 30.94 43.54
C LYS A 3 84.66 30.43 42.21
N ASN A 4 84.81 29.13 42.03
CA ASN A 4 84.19 28.26 41.04
C ASN A 4 82.65 28.26 41.15
N HIS A 5 81.96 28.08 40.02
CA HIS A 5 80.65 27.42 40.03
C HIS A 5 80.49 26.46 38.85
N LEU A 6 79.89 25.31 39.19
CA LEU A 6 79.76 24.04 38.49
C LEU A 6 78.76 24.13 37.32
N SER A 7 79.05 23.53 36.17
CA SER A 7 78.61 22.18 35.74
C SER A 7 77.08 21.98 35.69
N GLY A 8 76.54 21.93 34.48
CA GLY A 8 75.17 21.51 34.18
C GLY A 8 75.11 21.02 32.74
N ALA A 9 75.49 19.75 32.52
CA ALA A 9 75.35 19.09 31.22
C ALA A 9 73.92 18.56 31.06
N THR A 10 73.19 19.08 30.08
CA THR A 10 71.87 18.58 29.68
C THR A 10 72.04 17.28 28.87
N PRO A 11 71.40 16.16 29.23
CA PRO A 11 71.49 14.94 28.42
C PRO A 11 70.59 15.06 27.18
N LEU A 12 71.15 14.77 26.01
CA LEU A 12 70.41 14.62 24.76
C LEU A 12 69.53 13.36 24.82
N GLY A 13 68.21 13.55 24.89
CA GLY A 13 67.22 12.47 24.80
C GLY A 13 67.24 11.80 23.41
N ARG A 14 67.32 10.47 23.38
CA ARG A 14 67.32 9.67 22.15
C ARG A 14 65.91 9.62 21.55
N PRO A 15 65.75 9.68 20.21
CA PRO A 15 64.46 9.52 19.57
C PRO A 15 63.96 8.07 19.72
N VAL A 16 62.77 7.89 20.26
CA VAL A 16 62.07 6.61 20.31
C VAL A 16 61.41 6.38 18.95
N PHE A 17 61.98 5.49 18.14
CA PHE A 17 61.34 5.01 16.91
C PHE A 17 60.14 4.12 17.27
N GLY A 18 58.93 4.67 17.15
CA GLY A 18 57.68 3.92 17.29
C GLY A 18 57.56 2.83 16.22
N ARG A 19 57.18 1.62 16.65
CA ARG A 19 56.96 0.45 15.80
C ARG A 19 55.68 0.67 14.97
N PRO A 20 55.68 0.47 13.64
CA PRO A 20 54.47 0.66 12.84
C PRO A 20 53.38 -0.34 13.24
N PRO A 21 52.09 0.08 13.27
CA PRO A 21 50.98 -0.82 13.59
C PRO A 21 50.88 -1.91 12.53
N LYS A 22 50.79 -3.16 13.00
CA LYS A 22 50.64 -4.35 12.16
C LYS A 22 49.26 -4.28 11.50
N GLY A 23 49.22 -3.98 10.20
CA GLY A 23 47.97 -3.95 9.43
C GLY A 23 47.19 -5.25 9.60
N GLN A 24 45.97 -5.15 10.13
CA GLN A 24 45.05 -6.28 10.20
C GLN A 24 44.70 -6.70 8.76
N ARG A 25 44.84 -7.99 8.46
CA ARG A 25 44.39 -8.55 7.18
C ARG A 25 42.87 -8.47 7.16
N SER A 26 42.31 -7.66 6.27
CA SER A 26 40.88 -7.66 5.98
C SER A 26 40.49 -9.04 5.45
N GLY A 27 39.70 -9.79 6.20
CA GLY A 27 39.11 -11.05 5.74
C GLY A 27 38.10 -10.76 4.62
N GLY A 28 38.26 -11.43 3.48
CA GLY A 28 37.29 -11.40 2.38
C GLY A 28 36.31 -12.55 2.48
N PHE A 29 35.06 -12.33 2.07
CA PHE A 29 34.05 -13.37 1.92
C PHE A 29 34.45 -14.34 0.81
N THR A 30 34.20 -15.64 1.01
CA THR A 30 34.46 -16.65 -0.02
C THR A 30 33.32 -16.70 -1.04
N LEU A 31 33.63 -17.14 -2.27
CA LEU A 31 32.60 -17.30 -3.31
C LEU A 31 31.55 -18.34 -2.91
N ILE A 32 31.95 -19.40 -2.20
CA ILE A 32 31.04 -20.43 -1.71
C ILE A 32 30.08 -19.90 -0.63
N GLU A 33 30.55 -19.01 0.24
CA GLU A 33 29.70 -18.35 1.25
C GLU A 33 28.63 -17.47 0.61
N MET A 34 28.98 -16.78 -0.48
CA MET A 34 28.01 -16.02 -1.26
C MET A 34 26.99 -16.93 -1.97
N MET A 35 27.38 -18.11 -2.45
CA MET A 35 26.41 -19.04 -3.05
C MET A 35 25.40 -19.56 -2.03
N ILE A 36 25.85 -19.91 -0.82
CA ILE A 36 24.98 -20.42 0.23
C ILE A 36 24.03 -19.33 0.73
N THR A 37 24.52 -18.12 0.95
CA THR A 37 23.68 -16.99 1.41
C THR A 37 22.60 -16.64 0.40
N VAL A 38 22.92 -16.57 -0.90
CA VAL A 38 21.91 -16.33 -1.95
C VAL A 38 20.90 -17.47 -2.04
N ALA A 39 21.31 -18.73 -1.88
CA ALA A 39 20.40 -19.87 -1.86
C ALA A 39 19.38 -19.77 -0.71
N ILE A 40 19.83 -19.37 0.48
CA ILE A 40 18.95 -19.16 1.64
C ILE A 40 17.98 -17.99 1.39
N ILE A 41 18.48 -16.86 0.86
CA ILE A 41 17.64 -15.69 0.54
C ILE A 41 16.57 -16.07 -0.49
N ALA A 42 16.90 -16.84 -1.52
CA ALA A 42 15.94 -17.28 -2.53
C ALA A 42 14.81 -18.14 -1.93
N LEU A 43 15.13 -19.02 -0.98
CA LEU A 43 14.14 -19.83 -0.26
C LEU A 43 13.19 -18.95 0.57
N LEU A 44 13.73 -17.98 1.32
CA LEU A 44 12.93 -17.07 2.13
C LEU A 44 12.06 -16.14 1.26
N ALA A 45 12.61 -15.62 0.17
CA ALA A 45 11.90 -14.73 -0.74
C ALA A 45 10.63 -15.36 -1.32
N ARG A 46 10.65 -16.67 -1.59
CA ARG A 46 9.47 -17.42 -2.10
C ARG A 46 8.26 -17.34 -1.16
N ILE A 47 8.49 -17.30 0.14
CA ILE A 47 7.41 -17.23 1.15
C ILE A 47 7.09 -15.77 1.49
N ALA A 48 8.13 -14.95 1.68
CA ALA A 48 7.99 -13.57 2.13
C ALA A 48 7.32 -12.67 1.08
N TYR A 49 7.67 -12.84 -0.20
CA TYR A 49 7.16 -11.98 -1.27
C TYR A 49 5.63 -12.05 -1.44
N PRO A 50 4.99 -13.23 -1.66
CA PRO A 50 3.53 -13.30 -1.79
C PRO A 50 2.79 -12.90 -0.51
N ALA A 51 3.38 -13.14 0.67
CA ALA A 51 2.79 -12.71 1.93
C ALA A 51 2.74 -11.19 2.06
N TYR A 52 3.82 -10.51 1.65
CA TYR A 52 3.89 -9.05 1.64
C TYR A 52 2.93 -8.42 0.62
N THR A 53 2.86 -8.95 -0.60
CA THR A 53 1.94 -8.43 -1.62
C THR A 53 0.48 -8.59 -1.19
N GLU A 54 0.12 -9.71 -0.56
CA GLU A 54 -1.21 -9.92 0.01
C GLU A 54 -1.50 -8.95 1.17
N TYR A 55 -0.51 -8.63 2.02
CA TYR A 55 -0.69 -7.63 3.08
C TYR A 55 -1.04 -6.25 2.52
N ILE A 56 -0.32 -5.81 1.49
CA ILE A 56 -0.61 -4.54 0.81
C ILE A 56 -1.96 -4.59 0.10
N ALA A 57 -2.29 -5.70 -0.56
CA ALA A 57 -3.57 -5.89 -1.24
C ALA A 57 -4.75 -5.80 -0.26
N ARG A 58 -4.65 -6.43 0.92
CA ARG A 58 -5.67 -6.31 1.98
C ARG A 58 -5.91 -4.87 2.41
N SER A 59 -4.84 -4.10 2.61
CA SER A 59 -4.95 -2.67 2.96
C SER A 59 -5.70 -1.88 1.87
N LYS A 60 -5.34 -2.11 0.59
CA LYS A 60 -6.01 -1.46 -0.56
C LYS A 60 -7.48 -1.86 -0.71
N ARG A 61 -7.83 -3.13 -0.43
CA ARG A 61 -9.23 -3.59 -0.40
C ARG A 61 -10.02 -2.88 0.70
N ALA A 62 -9.45 -2.81 1.91
CA ALA A 62 -10.08 -2.14 3.05
C ALA A 62 -10.33 -0.66 2.75
N GLU A 63 -9.37 0.02 2.11
CA GLU A 63 -9.55 1.41 1.68
C GLU A 63 -10.69 1.55 0.65
N ALA A 64 -10.74 0.68 -0.37
CA ALA A 64 -11.82 0.70 -1.36
C ALA A 64 -13.19 0.43 -0.71
N GLN A 65 -13.27 -0.48 0.25
CA GLN A 65 -14.51 -0.80 0.99
C GLN A 65 -14.96 0.37 1.86
N ALA A 66 -14.04 1.06 2.53
CA ALA A 66 -14.35 2.28 3.27
C ALA A 66 -14.93 3.36 2.35
N ILE A 67 -14.34 3.53 1.15
CA ILE A 67 -14.86 4.46 0.14
C ILE A 67 -16.26 4.05 -0.33
N LEU A 68 -16.54 2.76 -0.53
CA LEU A 68 -17.87 2.28 -0.88
C LEU A 68 -18.90 2.58 0.23
N MET A 69 -18.52 2.41 1.49
CA MET A 69 -19.40 2.74 2.62
C MET A 69 -19.70 4.25 2.67
N GLU A 70 -18.70 5.10 2.47
CA GLU A 70 -18.92 6.54 2.41
C GLU A 70 -19.76 6.96 1.21
N ALA A 71 -19.53 6.34 0.05
CA ALA A 71 -20.33 6.56 -1.15
C ALA A 71 -21.79 6.16 -0.93
N SER A 72 -22.07 5.05 -0.23
CA SER A 72 -23.44 4.66 0.12
C SER A 72 -24.13 5.70 1.01
N GLN A 73 -23.43 6.23 2.02
CA GLN A 73 -23.95 7.31 2.86
C GLN A 73 -24.24 8.58 2.07
N TYR A 74 -23.38 8.92 1.10
CA TYR A 74 -23.64 10.02 0.18
C TYR A 74 -24.90 9.79 -0.65
N MET A 75 -25.10 8.57 -1.19
CA MET A 75 -26.29 8.23 -1.96
C MET A 75 -27.56 8.33 -1.12
N GLU A 76 -27.54 7.92 0.16
CA GLU A 76 -28.72 8.08 1.03
C GLU A 76 -29.03 9.56 1.31
N ARG A 77 -28.01 10.39 1.50
CA ARG A 77 -28.21 11.84 1.61
C ARG A 77 -28.76 12.44 0.32
N PHE A 78 -28.23 12.01 -0.82
CA PHE A 78 -28.71 12.44 -2.13
C PHE A 78 -30.19 12.09 -2.32
N PHE A 79 -30.61 10.89 -1.92
CA PHE A 79 -32.01 10.50 -1.95
C PHE A 79 -32.87 11.31 -0.98
N ALA A 80 -32.40 11.57 0.25
CA ALA A 80 -33.15 12.38 1.21
C ALA A 80 -33.41 13.81 0.71
N GLU A 81 -32.50 14.38 -0.09
CA GLU A 81 -32.62 15.72 -0.66
C GLU A 81 -33.44 15.76 -1.96
N ASN A 82 -33.42 14.68 -2.76
CA ASN A 82 -33.94 14.68 -4.13
C ASN A 82 -35.09 13.68 -4.38
N TYR A 83 -35.41 12.83 -3.40
CA TYR A 83 -36.36 11.71 -3.47
C TYR A 83 -36.07 10.68 -4.57
N ARG A 84 -34.83 10.66 -5.07
CA ARG A 84 -34.34 9.74 -6.10
C ARG A 84 -32.81 9.67 -6.09
N TYR A 85 -32.23 8.60 -6.62
CA TYR A 85 -30.79 8.39 -6.66
C TYR A 85 -30.12 8.85 -7.96
N ASP A 86 -30.83 8.95 -9.08
CA ASP A 86 -30.27 9.09 -10.42
C ASP A 86 -30.05 10.54 -10.88
N GLN A 87 -30.79 11.51 -10.33
CA GLN A 87 -30.61 12.94 -10.61
C GLN A 87 -31.11 13.83 -9.46
N ASN A 88 -30.64 15.07 -9.40
CA ASN A 88 -31.09 16.03 -8.41
C ASN A 88 -32.40 16.74 -8.83
N THR A 89 -32.93 17.61 -7.96
CA THR A 89 -34.13 18.42 -8.22
C THR A 89 -34.00 19.37 -9.41
N ALA A 90 -32.78 19.74 -9.80
CA ALA A 90 -32.50 20.54 -10.99
C ALA A 90 -32.38 19.69 -12.29
N GLY A 91 -32.58 18.37 -12.21
CA GLY A 91 -32.47 17.45 -13.36
C GLY A 91 -31.04 17.06 -13.75
N VAL A 92 -30.04 17.40 -12.93
CA VAL A 92 -28.64 17.01 -13.16
C VAL A 92 -28.43 15.58 -12.67
N ALA A 93 -27.96 14.70 -13.56
CA ALA A 93 -27.69 13.30 -13.24
C ALA A 93 -26.62 13.18 -12.14
N VAL A 94 -26.80 12.25 -11.21
CA VAL A 94 -25.85 12.00 -10.10
C VAL A 94 -24.45 11.62 -10.60
N THR A 95 -24.37 11.06 -11.82
CA THR A 95 -23.14 10.70 -12.51
C THR A 95 -22.41 11.89 -13.12
N ASP A 96 -22.98 13.09 -13.06
CA ASP A 96 -22.32 14.32 -13.46
C ASP A 96 -20.99 14.52 -12.70
N GLY A 97 -20.01 15.09 -13.38
CA GLY A 97 -18.65 15.29 -12.87
C GLY A 97 -18.60 16.10 -11.57
N ALA A 98 -19.56 16.99 -11.32
CA ALA A 98 -19.61 17.83 -10.13
C ALA A 98 -20.27 17.16 -8.90
N LEU A 99 -20.94 16.02 -9.10
CA LEU A 99 -21.71 15.33 -8.06
C LEU A 99 -20.95 14.13 -7.50
N PHE A 100 -21.30 12.91 -7.89
CA PHE A 100 -20.69 11.70 -7.34
C PHE A 100 -19.20 11.61 -7.68
N ALA A 101 -18.85 11.81 -8.96
CA ALA A 101 -17.48 11.61 -9.46
C ALA A 101 -16.45 12.59 -8.86
N ALA A 102 -16.88 13.81 -8.50
CA ALA A 102 -16.04 14.79 -7.81
C ALA A 102 -15.52 14.28 -6.45
N ARG A 103 -16.29 13.40 -5.79
CA ARG A 103 -16.00 12.88 -4.45
C ARG A 103 -15.46 11.45 -4.50
N PHE A 104 -15.96 10.68 -5.45
CA PHE A 104 -15.74 9.25 -5.58
C PHE A 104 -15.46 8.91 -7.04
N SER A 105 -14.20 8.98 -7.45
CA SER A 105 -13.75 8.49 -8.75
C SER A 105 -12.78 7.33 -8.64
N LYS A 106 -12.04 7.24 -7.52
CA LYS A 106 -11.01 6.23 -7.31
C LYS A 106 -10.68 5.96 -5.84
N SER A 107 -10.01 4.83 -5.64
CA SER A 107 -9.25 4.48 -4.44
C SER A 107 -7.78 4.28 -4.83
N PRO A 108 -6.81 4.87 -4.12
CA PRO A 108 -6.97 5.84 -3.03
C PRO A 108 -7.62 7.14 -3.52
N LYS A 109 -8.31 7.86 -2.63
CA LYS A 109 -8.99 9.13 -2.98
C LYS A 109 -8.01 10.24 -3.39
N SER A 110 -6.80 10.21 -2.86
CA SER A 110 -5.73 11.16 -3.14
C SER A 110 -4.50 10.47 -3.73
N GLY A 111 -3.62 11.25 -4.35
CA GLY A 111 -2.41 10.75 -5.01
C GLY A 111 -2.62 10.34 -6.48
N SER A 112 -1.56 9.88 -7.13
CA SER A 112 -1.55 9.57 -8.58
C SER A 112 -2.00 8.15 -8.90
N GLY A 113 -1.90 7.21 -7.94
CA GLY A 113 -2.31 5.81 -8.13
C GLY A 113 -3.82 5.63 -8.21
N THR A 114 -4.26 4.62 -8.96
CA THR A 114 -5.65 4.13 -9.00
C THR A 114 -5.63 2.63 -8.82
N ASN A 115 -5.99 2.16 -7.63
CA ASN A 115 -6.14 0.75 -7.29
C ASN A 115 -7.56 0.26 -7.57
N TYR A 116 -8.55 1.13 -7.39
CA TYR A 116 -9.92 0.90 -7.81
C TYR A 116 -10.50 2.14 -8.44
N THR A 117 -11.32 1.98 -9.47
CA THR A 117 -12.18 3.02 -10.03
C THR A 117 -13.56 2.87 -9.40
N ILE A 118 -14.11 3.96 -8.87
CA ILE A 118 -15.40 3.96 -8.16
C ILE A 118 -16.46 4.56 -9.09
N THR A 119 -17.53 3.82 -9.35
CA THR A 119 -18.59 4.25 -10.29
C THR A 119 -19.98 3.88 -9.81
N LEU A 120 -20.98 4.53 -10.42
CA LEU A 120 -22.38 4.13 -10.41
C LEU A 120 -22.72 3.57 -11.79
N PRO A 121 -22.72 2.24 -12.00
CA PRO A 121 -23.02 1.67 -13.30
C PRO A 121 -24.47 1.97 -13.70
N SER A 122 -24.67 2.53 -14.90
CA SER A 122 -26.00 2.94 -15.38
C SER A 122 -27.01 1.78 -15.44
N ALA A 123 -26.54 0.56 -15.67
CA ALA A 123 -27.38 -0.65 -15.68
C ALA A 123 -28.02 -0.96 -14.31
N SER A 124 -27.48 -0.40 -13.23
CA SER A 124 -27.92 -0.60 -11.86
C SER A 124 -28.33 0.71 -11.17
N LEU A 125 -28.52 1.79 -11.93
CA LEU A 125 -28.87 3.11 -11.44
C LEU A 125 -30.25 3.52 -11.97
N ALA A 126 -31.18 3.80 -11.08
CA ALA A 126 -32.47 4.37 -11.38
C ALA A 126 -32.97 5.20 -10.19
N ALA A 127 -34.18 5.77 -10.29
CA ALA A 127 -34.74 6.62 -9.25
C ALA A 127 -34.68 6.00 -7.84
N ASN A 128 -34.95 4.70 -7.70
CA ASN A 128 -35.06 4.03 -6.39
C ASN A 128 -34.04 2.92 -6.16
N THR A 129 -33.01 2.80 -7.02
CA THR A 129 -31.97 1.77 -6.88
C THR A 129 -30.63 2.28 -7.36
N TYR A 130 -29.57 1.84 -6.68
CA TYR A 130 -28.20 2.06 -7.12
C TYR A 130 -27.33 0.86 -6.75
N VAL A 131 -26.21 0.71 -7.44
CA VAL A 131 -25.05 -0.03 -6.96
C VAL A 131 -23.84 0.86 -7.11
N VAL A 132 -23.10 1.09 -6.02
CA VAL A 132 -21.77 1.69 -6.11
C VAL A 132 -20.78 0.56 -6.33
N LYS A 133 -19.95 0.64 -7.37
CA LYS A 133 -18.99 -0.40 -7.75
C LYS A 133 -17.56 0.13 -7.64
N ALA A 134 -16.70 -0.64 -6.98
CA ALA A 134 -15.25 -0.47 -7.00
C ALA A 134 -14.65 -1.51 -7.95
N THR A 135 -14.24 -1.06 -9.14
CA THR A 135 -13.64 -1.92 -10.17
C THR A 135 -12.12 -1.91 -10.03
N ARG A 136 -11.48 -3.09 -9.98
CA ARG A 136 -10.02 -3.20 -9.84
C ARG A 136 -9.31 -2.45 -10.96
N SER A 137 -8.22 -1.77 -10.61
CA SER A 137 -7.35 -1.04 -11.53
C SER A 137 -5.91 -1.04 -11.03
N GLY A 138 -4.99 -0.55 -11.86
CA GLY A 138 -3.57 -0.40 -11.54
C GLY A 138 -2.98 -1.66 -10.89
N THR A 139 -2.39 -1.49 -9.70
CA THR A 139 -1.72 -2.59 -8.99
C THR A 139 -2.66 -3.67 -8.44
N MET A 140 -3.98 -3.43 -8.44
CA MET A 140 -4.98 -4.41 -8.02
C MET A 140 -5.64 -5.12 -9.20
N ALA A 141 -5.26 -4.85 -10.46
CA ALA A 141 -5.94 -5.39 -11.64
C ALA A 141 -6.11 -6.93 -11.61
N THR A 142 -5.15 -7.64 -11.01
CA THR A 142 -5.13 -9.11 -10.89
C THR A 142 -5.41 -9.61 -9.47
N ASP A 143 -5.83 -8.74 -8.54
CA ASP A 143 -6.11 -9.14 -7.15
C ASP A 143 -7.20 -10.21 -7.09
N LYS A 144 -7.05 -11.22 -6.23
CA LYS A 144 -7.97 -12.37 -6.18
C LYS A 144 -9.42 -12.01 -5.85
N CYS A 145 -9.68 -10.89 -5.18
CA CYS A 145 -10.99 -10.55 -4.63
C CYS A 145 -11.96 -9.90 -5.61
N GLY A 146 -11.56 -9.55 -6.82
CA GLY A 146 -12.56 -9.00 -7.75
C GLY A 146 -12.88 -7.54 -7.51
N ASN A 147 -13.98 -7.16 -8.16
CA ASN A 147 -14.64 -5.89 -7.97
C ASN A 147 -15.57 -6.01 -6.77
N PHE A 148 -15.72 -4.92 -6.03
CA PHE A 148 -16.60 -4.83 -4.88
C PHE A 148 -17.83 -4.00 -5.24
N GLY A 149 -18.98 -4.30 -4.64
CA GLY A 149 -20.17 -3.48 -4.79
C GLY A 149 -20.99 -3.37 -3.51
N ILE A 150 -21.72 -2.27 -3.37
CA ILE A 150 -22.76 -2.10 -2.35
C ILE A 150 -24.01 -1.51 -3.00
N ASP A 151 -25.17 -2.07 -2.71
CA ASP A 151 -26.47 -1.59 -3.21
C ASP A 151 -27.18 -0.67 -2.21
N ASN A 152 -28.31 -0.10 -2.63
CA ASN A 152 -29.17 0.77 -1.82
C ASN A 152 -29.82 0.08 -0.60
N LEU A 153 -29.69 -1.24 -0.46
CA LEU A 153 -30.13 -2.01 0.69
C LEU A 153 -28.96 -2.39 1.61
N GLY A 154 -27.75 -1.86 1.32
CA GLY A 154 -26.53 -2.17 2.04
C GLY A 154 -26.00 -3.57 1.77
N ARG A 155 -26.52 -4.28 0.77
CA ARG A 155 -26.02 -5.61 0.40
C ARG A 155 -24.69 -5.47 -0.29
N LYS A 156 -23.70 -6.16 0.24
CA LYS A 156 -22.36 -6.26 -0.32
C LYS A 156 -22.36 -7.28 -1.44
N SER A 157 -21.67 -6.97 -2.52
CA SER A 157 -21.49 -7.86 -3.67
C SER A 157 -20.03 -7.94 -4.08
N ILE A 158 -19.72 -9.00 -4.84
CA ILE A 158 -18.41 -9.26 -5.38
C ILE A 158 -18.57 -9.86 -6.78
N ASP A 159 -17.71 -9.46 -7.72
CA ASP A 159 -17.69 -10.03 -9.07
C ASP A 159 -16.26 -10.05 -9.63
N SER A 160 -16.03 -10.80 -10.70
CA SER A 160 -14.72 -10.89 -11.35
C SER A 160 -13.58 -11.36 -10.43
N TYR A 161 -13.89 -12.07 -9.34
CA TYR A 161 -12.90 -12.68 -8.46
C TYR A 161 -12.19 -13.85 -9.16
N SER A 162 -10.97 -14.18 -8.70
CA SER A 162 -10.18 -15.25 -9.32
C SER A 162 -10.72 -16.64 -8.98
N SER A 163 -10.26 -17.67 -9.69
CA SER A 163 -10.55 -19.08 -9.39
C SER A 163 -10.07 -19.58 -8.01
N SER A 164 -9.44 -18.71 -7.21
CA SER A 164 -9.14 -18.97 -5.79
C SER A 164 -10.40 -19.20 -4.94
N TYR A 165 -11.58 -18.78 -5.42
CA TYR A 165 -12.86 -18.97 -4.74
C TYR A 165 -13.83 -19.74 -5.64
N ALA A 166 -14.50 -20.74 -5.06
CA ALA A 166 -15.43 -21.61 -5.78
C ALA A 166 -16.84 -21.00 -5.92
N THR A 167 -17.20 -20.02 -5.07
CA THR A 167 -18.53 -19.41 -5.06
C THR A 167 -18.45 -17.93 -4.67
N ASP A 168 -19.48 -17.18 -5.06
CA ASP A 168 -19.65 -15.78 -4.67
C ASP A 168 -19.68 -15.63 -3.15
N ALA A 169 -20.36 -16.55 -2.44
CA ALA A 169 -20.45 -16.53 -0.99
C ALA A 169 -19.07 -16.72 -0.32
N ALA A 170 -18.23 -17.62 -0.83
CA ALA A 170 -16.88 -17.82 -0.32
C ALA A 170 -16.00 -16.60 -0.59
N ALA A 171 -16.08 -16.03 -1.80
CA ALA A 171 -15.37 -14.81 -2.16
C ALA A 171 -15.80 -13.62 -1.30
N LEU A 172 -17.11 -13.42 -1.13
CA LEU A 172 -17.69 -12.36 -0.30
C LEU A 172 -17.21 -12.47 1.14
N ALA A 173 -17.32 -13.65 1.75
CA ALA A 173 -16.90 -13.89 3.14
C ALA A 173 -15.39 -13.71 3.34
N ALA A 174 -14.57 -14.00 2.34
CA ALA A 174 -13.11 -13.84 2.42
C ALA A 174 -12.65 -12.40 2.18
N CYS A 175 -13.33 -11.67 1.28
CA CYS A 175 -12.85 -10.40 0.76
C CYS A 175 -13.50 -9.18 1.41
N TRP A 176 -14.74 -9.27 1.90
CA TRP A 176 -15.44 -8.20 2.64
C TRP A 176 -15.26 -8.32 4.17
N LYS A 177 -14.00 -8.48 4.61
CA LYS A 177 -13.63 -8.58 6.03
C LYS A 177 -13.15 -7.27 6.61
#